data_AF-A0A356TJT0-F1
#
_entry.id   AF-A0A356TJT0-F1
#
_cell.length_a   1.000
_cell.length_b   1.000
_cell.length_c   1.000
_cell.angle_alpha   90.00
_cell.angle_beta   90.00
_cell.angle_gamma   90.00
#
_symmetry.space_group_name_H-M   'P 1'
#
loop_
_entity.id
_entity.type
_entity.pdbx_description
1 polymer ?
#
loop_
_entity_poly.entity_id
_entity_poly.type
_entity_poly.pdbx_seq_one_letter_code
_entity_poly.pdbx_strand_id
1 'polypeptide(L)'
;PDRPVIAKGGTPGARVPFVHEEECVGCNLCALVCPVEGCITMVEKRKAPEPITWNDRIRAGTDLVPGGLDATQKARGAQADSGAE
;
A
#
# COMPACT_ATOMS: atom_id res chain seq x y z
N PRO A 1 -14.95 16.30 11.31
CA PRO A 1 -16.29 15.69 11.48
C PRO A 1 -16.61 15.52 12.96
N ASP A 2 -17.46 16.40 13.49
CA ASP A 2 -17.95 16.37 14.87
C ASP A 2 -19.07 15.34 15.01
N ARG A 3 -18.72 14.05 15.00
CA ARG A 3 -19.69 12.99 15.27
C ARG A 3 -19.68 12.68 16.77
N PRO A 4 -20.71 13.08 17.54
CA PRO A 4 -20.79 12.75 18.95
C PRO A 4 -21.02 11.26 19.17
N VAL A 5 -20.51 10.75 20.28
CA VAL A 5 -20.67 9.35 20.70
C VAL A 5 -22.13 9.05 21.06
N ILE A 6 -22.67 8.00 20.45
CA ILE A 6 -23.99 7.40 20.75
C ILE A 6 -23.85 6.03 21.45
N ALA A 7 -22.63 5.61 21.78
CA ALA A 7 -22.36 4.32 22.41
C ALA A 7 -22.76 4.32 23.89
N LYS A 8 -23.39 3.22 24.33
CA LYS A 8 -24.03 3.04 25.64
C LYS A 8 -23.08 3.17 26.85
N GLY A 9 -21.76 3.08 26.65
CA GLY A 9 -20.73 3.17 27.69
C GLY A 9 -19.82 4.40 27.62
N GLY A 10 -20.04 5.29 26.65
CA GLY A 10 -19.26 6.53 26.54
C GLY A 10 -19.94 7.70 27.25
N THR A 11 -19.16 8.63 27.80
CA THR A 11 -19.71 9.91 28.29
C THR A 11 -20.39 10.64 27.12
N PRO A 12 -21.66 11.06 27.25
CA PRO A 12 -22.32 11.88 26.24
C PRO A 12 -21.47 13.11 25.90
N GLY A 13 -21.15 13.29 24.61
CA GLY A 13 -20.27 14.37 24.14
C GLY A 13 -18.77 14.03 24.07
N ALA A 14 -18.35 12.81 24.45
CA ALA A 14 -16.99 12.34 24.18
C ALA A 14 -16.72 12.28 22.66
N ARG A 15 -15.46 12.44 22.27
CA ARG A 15 -14.99 12.24 20.89
C ARG A 15 -14.38 10.85 20.77
N VAL A 16 -14.99 9.99 19.96
CA VAL A 16 -14.43 8.68 19.62
C VAL A 16 -13.70 8.79 18.29
N PRO A 17 -12.42 8.37 18.21
CA PRO A 17 -11.71 8.28 16.94
C PRO A 17 -12.45 7.35 15.97
N PHE A 18 -12.48 7.72 14.70
CA PHE A 18 -13.04 6.90 13.64
C PHE A 18 -12.20 7.05 12.37
N VAL A 19 -12.29 6.06 11.48
CA VAL A 19 -11.56 6.07 10.20
C VAL A 19 -12.37 6.82 9.16
N HIS A 20 -11.79 7.86 8.55
CA HIS A 20 -12.36 8.49 7.37
C HIS A 20 -11.97 7.68 6.12
N GLU A 21 -12.82 6.73 5.74
CA GLU A 21 -12.52 5.74 4.67
C GLU A 21 -12.10 6.39 3.34
N GLU A 22 -12.66 7.53 2.97
CA GLU A 22 -12.33 8.22 1.71
C GLU A 22 -10.90 8.81 1.71
N GLU A 23 -10.35 9.10 2.89
CA GLU A 23 -9.00 9.67 3.05
C GLU A 23 -8.00 8.64 3.58
N CYS A 24 -8.47 7.43 3.92
CA CYS A 24 -7.63 6.35 4.43
C CYS A 24 -6.73 5.80 3.31
N VAL A 25 -5.42 6.01 3.45
CA VAL A 25 -4.41 5.50 2.50
C VAL A 25 -4.04 4.03 2.72
N GLY A 26 -4.58 3.39 3.76
CA GLY A 26 -4.30 1.98 4.07
C GLY A 26 -2.92 1.73 4.67
N CYS A 27 -2.35 2.68 5.41
CA CYS A 27 -0.99 2.56 5.98
C CYS A 27 -0.84 1.53 7.11
N ASN A 28 -1.94 0.98 7.64
CA ASN A 28 -1.98 0.02 8.75
C ASN A 28 -1.45 0.53 10.12
N LEU A 29 -1.01 1.79 10.23
CA LEU A 29 -0.40 2.28 11.47
C LEU A 29 -1.39 2.28 12.65
N CYS A 30 -2.65 2.69 12.43
CA CYS A 30 -3.65 2.78 13.50
C CYS A 30 -4.00 1.42 14.11
N ALA A 31 -4.14 0.37 13.29
CA ALA A 31 -4.45 -0.97 13.77
C ALA A 31 -3.28 -1.57 14.56
N LEU A 32 -2.03 -1.29 14.18
CA LEU A 32 -0.84 -1.78 14.87
C LEU A 32 -0.60 -1.12 16.24
N VAL A 33 -0.92 0.16 16.38
CA VAL A 33 -0.64 0.92 17.62
C VAL A 33 -1.78 0.88 18.63
N CYS A 34 -2.97 0.41 18.23
CA CYS A 34 -4.11 0.36 19.12
C CYS A 34 -3.86 -0.69 20.22
N PRO A 35 -3.92 -0.32 21.51
CA PRO A 35 -3.67 -1.26 22.61
C PRO A 35 -4.84 -2.22 22.86
N VAL A 36 -5.98 -2.02 22.19
CA VAL A 36 -7.18 -2.81 22.38
C VAL A 36 -7.32 -3.78 21.22
N GLU A 37 -7.26 -5.07 21.54
CA GLU A 37 -7.41 -6.15 20.57
C GLU A 37 -8.74 -6.06 19.83
N GLY A 38 -8.71 -6.21 18.51
CA GLY A 38 -9.89 -6.16 17.66
C GLY A 38 -10.64 -4.81 17.62
N CYS A 39 -10.11 -3.73 18.21
CA CYS A 39 -10.77 -2.43 18.20
C CYS A 39 -10.81 -1.79 16.80
N ILE A 40 -9.79 -2.05 15.99
CA ILE A 40 -9.67 -1.58 14.61
C ILE A 40 -9.39 -2.79 13.74
N THR A 41 -10.13 -2.95 12.64
CA THR A 41 -9.92 -4.02 11.67
C THR A 41 -9.55 -3.45 10.31
N MET A 42 -8.65 -4.13 9.61
CA MET A 42 -8.24 -3.78 8.25
C MET A 42 -9.00 -4.65 7.25
N VAL A 43 -9.45 -4.04 6.17
CA VAL A 43 -10.06 -4.73 5.03
C VAL A 43 -9.18 -4.53 3.81
N GLU A 44 -8.77 -5.63 3.18
CA GLU A 44 -8.01 -5.55 1.93
C GLU A 44 -8.90 -5.05 0.79
N LYS A 45 -8.59 -3.86 0.27
CA LYS A 45 -9.27 -3.23 -0.87
C LYS A 45 -8.30 -3.06 -2.03
N ARG A 46 -7.63 -4.15 -2.42
CA ARG A 46 -6.62 -4.13 -3.47
C ARG A 46 -7.25 -3.75 -4.82
N LYS A 47 -6.79 -2.64 -5.42
CA LYS A 47 -7.19 -2.19 -6.76
C LYS A 47 -6.17 -2.57 -7.85
N ALA A 48 -5.06 -3.20 -7.49
CA ALA A 48 -3.98 -3.55 -8.40
C ALA A 48 -4.21 -4.93 -9.07
N PRO A 49 -3.64 -5.19 -10.25
CA PRO A 49 -3.58 -6.53 -10.86
C PRO A 49 -2.87 -7.51 -9.94
N GLU A 50 -3.10 -8.81 -10.04
CA GLU A 50 -2.52 -9.85 -9.15
C GLU A 50 -1.08 -9.59 -8.68
N PRO A 51 -0.75 -9.88 -7.41
CA PRO A 51 0.59 -9.67 -6.89
C PRO A 51 1.59 -10.48 -7.72
N ILE A 52 2.46 -9.79 -8.42
CA ILE A 52 3.63 -10.39 -9.05
C ILE A 52 4.82 -10.14 -8.16
N THR A 53 5.69 -11.14 -8.05
CA THR A 53 6.95 -10.96 -7.35
C THR A 53 7.85 -10.05 -8.18
N TRP A 54 8.89 -9.49 -7.54
CA TRP A 54 9.93 -8.77 -8.26
C TRP A 54 10.62 -9.65 -9.33
N ASN A 55 10.77 -10.96 -9.06
CA ASN A 55 11.37 -11.91 -10.00
C ASN A 55 10.52 -12.09 -11.27
N ASP A 56 9.20 -12.06 -11.15
CA ASP A 56 8.31 -12.16 -12.31
C ASP A 56 8.40 -10.91 -13.18
N ARG A 57 8.58 -9.74 -12.55
CA ARG A 57 8.83 -8.48 -13.27
C ARG A 57 10.12 -8.52 -14.09
N ILE A 58 11.20 -9.05 -13.51
CA ILE A 58 12.49 -9.23 -14.20
C ILE A 58 12.35 -10.21 -15.38
N ARG A 59 11.73 -11.39 -15.17
CA ARG A 59 11.53 -12.37 -16.25
C ARG A 59 10.68 -11.81 -17.40
N ALA A 60 9.73 -10.95 -17.08
CA ALA A 60 8.92 -10.24 -18.07
C ALA A 60 9.61 -9.01 -18.67
N GLY A 61 10.78 -8.59 -18.19
CA GLY A 61 11.48 -7.37 -18.62
C GLY A 61 10.76 -6.07 -18.27
N THR A 62 9.88 -6.11 -17.25
CA THR A 62 8.99 -5.00 -16.81
C THR A 62 9.44 -4.34 -15.50
N ASP A 63 10.62 -4.72 -15.01
CA ASP A 63 11.31 -4.17 -13.85
C ASP A 63 11.97 -2.80 -14.12
N LEU A 64 11.67 -2.17 -15.27
CA LEU A 64 12.24 -0.88 -15.62
C LEU A 64 11.71 0.24 -14.73
N VAL A 65 12.59 0.80 -13.92
CA VAL A 65 12.36 2.04 -13.17
C VAL A 65 12.73 3.22 -14.12
N PRO A 66 12.02 4.39 -14.12
CA PRO A 66 12.40 5.66 -14.82
C PRO A 66 12.96 6.80 -13.91
N GLY A 67 14.11 7.43 -14.25
CA GLY A 67 14.73 8.58 -13.56
C GLY A 67 15.73 8.38 -12.40
N GLY A 68 15.93 7.18 -11.85
CA GLY A 68 17.11 6.82 -11.03
C GLY A 68 17.68 5.39 -11.19
N LEU A 69 18.53 5.18 -12.16
CA LEU A 69 18.03 4.57 -13.39
C LEU A 69 19.07 4.19 -14.39
N ASP A 70 20.23 4.79 -14.28
CA ASP A 70 21.29 4.61 -15.26
C ASP A 70 21.64 3.11 -15.41
N ALA A 71 21.40 2.35 -14.33
CA ALA A 71 21.55 0.92 -14.22
C ALA A 71 20.52 0.13 -15.04
N THR A 72 19.24 0.46 -14.91
CA THR A 72 18.19 -0.13 -15.72
C THR A 72 18.38 0.21 -17.21
N GLN A 73 19.02 1.35 -17.50
CA GLN A 73 19.44 1.79 -18.84
C GLN A 73 20.60 0.99 -19.45
N LYS A 74 21.50 0.39 -18.66
CA LYS A 74 22.59 -0.46 -19.17
C LYS A 74 22.17 -1.91 -19.39
N ALA A 75 21.30 -2.44 -18.52
CA ALA A 75 20.69 -3.77 -18.65
C ALA A 75 19.93 -3.95 -19.98
N ARG A 76 19.38 -2.86 -20.51
CA ARG A 76 18.76 -2.82 -21.84
C ARG A 76 19.76 -2.67 -22.99
N GLY A 77 20.96 -2.13 -22.74
CA GLY A 77 22.01 -1.94 -23.75
C GLY A 77 22.82 -3.20 -24.09
N ALA A 78 23.01 -4.13 -23.16
CA ALA A 78 23.79 -5.36 -23.39
C ALA A 78 22.95 -6.54 -23.92
N GLN A 79 21.65 -6.62 -23.59
CA GLN A 79 20.73 -7.55 -24.26
C GLN A 79 20.58 -7.24 -25.76
N ALA A 80 20.89 -6.02 -26.19
CA ALA A 80 20.88 -5.57 -27.59
C ALA A 80 22.12 -6.01 -28.40
N ASP A 81 23.21 -6.45 -27.77
CA ASP A 81 24.46 -6.83 -28.45
C ASP A 81 24.58 -8.36 -28.69
N SER A 82 23.87 -9.19 -27.92
CA SER A 82 23.94 -10.67 -28.00
C SER A 82 22.90 -11.34 -28.90
N GLY A 83 22.07 -10.54 -29.60
CA GLY A 83 21.13 -11.00 -30.62
C GLY A 83 21.64 -10.77 -32.05
N ALA A 84 22.87 -10.28 -32.20
CA ALA A 84 23.58 -10.14 -33.46
C ALA A 84 24.41 -11.40 -33.76
N GLU A 85 23.72 -12.51 -34.04
CA GLU A 85 24.18 -13.59 -34.93
C GLU A 85 22.97 -14.34 -35.50
#